data_AF-A0A8S7CR30-F1
#
_entry.id   AF-A0A8S7CR30-F1
#
_cell.length_a   1.000
_cell.length_b   1.000
_cell.length_c   1.000
_cell.angle_alpha   90.00
_cell.angle_beta   90.00
_cell.angle_gamma   90.00
#
_symmetry.space_group_name_H-M   'P 1'
#
loop_
_entity.id
_entity.type
_entity.pdbx_description
1 polymer ?
#
loop_
_entity_poly.entity_id
_entity_poly.type
_entity_poly.pdbx_seq_one_letter_code
_entity_poly.pdbx_strand_id
1 'polypeptide(L)'
;MDGVTFTDAQIEQFITEEKVVKNPKARWTEQRKSRRKNYDVQSMDGKRKYTLYIRQNTILPDNFSCGLRIEIPGREPVTLIRYNGCDHPHENPIEGQDVSYKYHIHKATERYIEAGRKPEHFAIETDRYNCCDTALMCLISDCNINGLKLPEIDPTRDWINDN
;
A
#
# COMPACT_ATOMS: atom_id res chain seq x y z
N MET A 1 16.24 16.98 13.99
CA MET A 1 14.87 16.44 13.84
C MET A 1 15.00 14.95 14.01
N ASP A 2 14.47 14.40 15.09
CA ASP A 2 14.55 12.96 15.33
C ASP A 2 13.66 12.25 14.32
N GLY A 3 14.28 11.65 13.31
CA GLY A 3 13.60 10.81 12.34
C GLY A 3 12.88 9.64 13.01
N VAL A 4 11.91 9.07 12.32
CA VAL A 4 11.42 7.74 12.70
C VAL A 4 12.55 6.73 12.49
N THR A 5 12.74 5.81 13.43
CA THR A 5 13.69 4.70 13.31
C THR A 5 12.92 3.40 13.50
N PHE A 6 12.88 2.59 12.45
CA PHE A 6 12.33 1.23 12.50
C PHE A 6 13.34 0.27 11.91
N THR A 7 13.57 -0.85 12.61
CA THR A 7 14.33 -1.96 12.06
C THR A 7 13.48 -2.74 11.07
N ASP A 8 14.11 -3.50 10.17
CA ASP A 8 13.37 -4.37 9.24
C ASP A 8 12.48 -5.37 9.99
N ALA A 9 12.93 -5.85 11.16
CA ALA A 9 12.13 -6.73 12.02
C ALA A 9 10.87 -6.05 12.59
N GLN A 10 10.96 -4.78 12.99
CA GLN A 10 9.81 -4.00 13.45
C GLN A 10 8.84 -3.72 12.30
N ILE A 11 9.37 -3.35 11.13
CA ILE A 11 8.56 -3.13 9.93
C ILE A 11 7.78 -4.40 9.58
N GLU A 12 8.45 -5.55 9.54
CA GLU A 12 7.81 -6.84 9.26
C GLU A 12 6.77 -7.20 10.31
N GLN A 13 7.05 -6.95 11.59
CA GLN A 13 6.07 -7.13 12.67
C GLN A 13 4.83 -6.27 12.44
N PHE A 14 4.99 -4.99 12.10
CA PHE A 14 3.86 -4.09 11.85
C PHE A 14 3.07 -4.47 10.59
N ILE A 15 3.74 -4.97 9.55
CA ILE A 15 3.08 -5.46 8.33
C ILE A 15 2.25 -6.70 8.67
N THR A 16 2.83 -7.70 9.34
CA THR A 16 2.23 -9.04 9.47
C THR A 16 1.30 -9.22 10.67
N GLU A 17 1.36 -8.35 11.68
CA GLU A 17 0.49 -8.49 12.84
C GLU A 17 -0.99 -8.43 12.48
N GLU A 18 -1.84 -9.09 13.27
CA GLU A 18 -3.27 -9.08 13.01
C GLU A 18 -3.87 -7.70 13.27
N LYS A 19 -4.73 -7.27 12.33
CA LYS A 19 -5.39 -5.96 12.35
C LYS A 19 -6.89 -6.09 12.07
N VAL A 20 -7.65 -5.11 12.51
CA VAL A 20 -9.10 -5.03 12.26
C VAL A 20 -9.49 -3.63 11.77
N VAL A 21 -10.33 -3.59 10.74
CA VAL A 21 -10.94 -2.36 10.24
C VAL A 21 -12.02 -1.87 11.19
N LYS A 22 -11.98 -0.56 11.51
CA LYS A 22 -12.93 0.09 12.43
C LYS A 22 -14.06 0.83 11.72
N ASN A 23 -13.88 1.17 10.45
CA ASN A 23 -14.85 1.91 9.65
C ASN A 23 -15.18 1.17 8.32
N PRO A 24 -15.71 -0.06 8.37
CA PRO A 24 -15.89 -0.90 7.17
C PRO A 24 -16.80 -0.29 6.09
N LYS A 25 -17.60 0.73 6.46
CA LYS A 25 -18.49 1.48 5.57
C LYS A 25 -17.85 2.77 5.01
N ALA A 26 -16.52 2.90 5.05
CA ALA A 26 -15.81 4.02 4.44
C ALA A 26 -16.25 4.22 2.98
N ARG A 27 -16.34 5.48 2.56
CA ARG A 27 -16.83 5.87 1.23
C ARG A 27 -15.71 6.42 0.37
N TRP A 28 -15.88 6.29 -0.94
CA TRP A 28 -15.03 6.97 -1.90
C TRP A 28 -15.23 8.48 -1.81
N THR A 29 -14.14 9.22 -1.93
CA THR A 29 -14.13 10.67 -2.12
C THR A 29 -13.41 10.99 -3.42
N GLU A 30 -14.00 11.86 -4.23
CA GLU A 30 -13.37 12.29 -5.48
C GLU A 30 -12.55 13.56 -5.27
N GLN A 31 -11.37 13.60 -5.88
CA GLN A 31 -10.47 14.73 -5.84
C GLN A 31 -9.61 14.75 -7.10
N ARG A 32 -9.75 15.80 -7.93
CA ARG A 32 -8.84 16.10 -9.06
C ARG A 32 -8.53 14.87 -9.94
N LYS A 33 -9.56 14.29 -10.58
CA LYS A 33 -9.44 13.10 -11.45
C LYS A 33 -8.90 11.85 -10.74
N SER A 34 -9.01 11.78 -9.42
CA SER A 34 -8.72 10.59 -8.63
C SER A 34 -9.84 10.37 -7.63
N ARG A 35 -10.12 9.11 -7.31
CA ARG A 35 -10.94 8.71 -6.18
C ARG A 35 -10.06 8.17 -5.07
N ARG A 36 -10.43 8.43 -3.81
CA ARG A 36 -9.71 7.97 -2.62
C ARG A 36 -10.65 7.30 -1.64
N LYS A 37 -10.14 6.33 -0.90
CA LYS A 37 -10.88 5.65 0.16
C LYS A 37 -9.89 5.27 1.26
N ASN A 38 -10.20 5.67 2.49
CA ASN A 38 -9.37 5.37 3.64
C ASN A 38 -10.16 4.57 4.66
N TYR A 39 -9.53 3.54 5.20
CA TYR A 39 -10.03 2.77 6.32
C TYR A 39 -9.16 3.02 7.53
N ASP A 40 -9.82 3.23 8.67
CA ASP A 40 -9.20 3.25 9.98
C ASP A 40 -8.97 1.81 10.40
N VAL A 41 -7.73 1.46 10.65
CA VAL A 41 -7.30 0.11 10.97
C VAL A 41 -6.57 0.13 12.31
N GLN A 42 -6.74 -0.92 13.11
CA GLN A 42 -6.09 -1.02 14.42
C GLN A 42 -5.49 -2.40 14.59
N SER A 43 -4.34 -2.51 15.26
CA SER A 43 -3.84 -3.80 15.74
C SER A 43 -4.87 -4.46 16.66
N MET A 44 -4.87 -5.79 16.72
CA MET A 44 -5.81 -6.53 17.58
C MET A 44 -5.69 -6.19 19.07
N ASP A 45 -4.47 -5.92 19.54
CA ASP A 45 -4.21 -5.46 20.92
C ASP A 45 -4.62 -4.00 21.19
N GLY A 46 -5.06 -3.27 20.15
CA GLY A 46 -5.49 -1.88 20.23
C GLY A 46 -4.36 -0.85 20.33
N LYS A 47 -3.10 -1.27 20.42
CA LYS A 47 -1.95 -0.40 20.72
C LYS A 47 -1.47 0.43 19.53
N ARG A 48 -1.67 -0.06 18.30
CA ARG A 48 -1.23 0.59 17.07
C ARG A 48 -2.41 0.97 16.21
N LYS A 49 -2.34 2.17 15.62
CA LYS A 49 -3.30 2.69 14.66
C LYS A 49 -2.67 2.72 13.28
N TYR A 50 -3.48 2.44 12.30
CA TYR A 50 -3.10 2.34 10.91
C TYR A 50 -4.13 3.03 10.04
N THR A 51 -3.71 3.50 8.87
CA THR A 51 -4.62 3.78 7.76
C THR A 51 -4.34 2.81 6.63
N LEU A 52 -5.36 2.05 6.21
CA LEU A 52 -5.39 1.41 4.90
C LEU A 52 -5.97 2.42 3.91
N TYR A 53 -5.19 2.83 2.91
CA TYR A 53 -5.61 3.83 1.93
C TYR A 53 -5.64 3.24 0.53
N ILE A 54 -6.54 3.78 -0.28
CA ILE A 54 -6.68 3.46 -1.70
C ILE A 54 -6.80 4.77 -2.45
N ARG A 55 -6.07 4.87 -3.56
CA ARG A 55 -6.18 5.95 -4.55
C ARG A 55 -6.20 5.34 -5.93
N GLN A 56 -7.12 5.80 -6.77
CA GLN A 56 -7.14 5.42 -8.18
C GLN A 56 -7.48 6.63 -9.04
N ASN A 57 -6.74 6.84 -10.11
CA ASN A 57 -7.06 7.82 -11.14
C ASN A 57 -8.34 7.40 -11.87
N THR A 58 -9.23 8.35 -12.15
CA THR A 58 -10.53 8.06 -12.76
C THR A 58 -10.47 7.94 -14.29
N ILE A 59 -9.32 8.27 -14.90
CA ILE A 59 -9.10 8.25 -16.35
C ILE A 59 -8.09 7.17 -16.73
N LEU A 60 -7.00 7.02 -15.98
CA LEU A 60 -5.95 6.03 -16.23
C LEU A 60 -6.04 4.92 -15.18
N PRO A 61 -6.67 3.77 -15.47
CA PRO A 61 -6.93 2.74 -14.46
C PRO A 61 -5.68 2.19 -13.78
N ASP A 62 -4.57 2.10 -14.53
CA ASP A 62 -3.25 1.67 -14.05
C ASP A 62 -2.55 2.71 -13.16
N ASN A 63 -3.06 3.93 -13.09
CA ASN A 63 -2.59 4.91 -12.12
C ASN A 63 -3.35 4.72 -10.80
N PHE A 64 -2.92 3.72 -10.04
CA PHE A 64 -3.47 3.42 -8.73
C PHE A 64 -2.39 3.16 -7.70
N SER A 65 -2.79 3.28 -6.44
CA SER A 65 -2.02 2.81 -5.29
C SER A 65 -2.95 2.41 -4.16
N CYS A 66 -2.67 1.31 -3.49
CA CYS A 66 -3.23 1.02 -2.17
C CYS A 66 -2.10 0.67 -1.19
N GLY A 67 -2.24 1.04 0.08
CA GLY A 67 -1.16 0.82 1.03
C GLY A 67 -1.60 0.88 2.48
N LEU A 68 -0.72 0.39 3.35
CA LEU A 68 -0.87 0.44 4.78
C LEU A 68 0.16 1.41 5.35
N ARG A 69 -0.29 2.40 6.12
CA ARG A 69 0.60 3.25 6.93
C ARG A 69 0.31 3.08 8.41
N ILE A 70 1.36 3.16 9.22
CA ILE A 70 1.27 3.24 10.68
C ILE A 70 1.18 4.70 11.11
N GLU A 71 0.26 4.98 12.03
CA GLU A 71 0.08 6.30 12.64
C GLU A 71 0.96 6.40 13.89
N ILE A 72 1.82 7.41 13.96
CA ILE A 72 2.78 7.60 15.06
C ILE A 72 2.40 8.87 15.82
N PRO A 73 2.02 8.80 17.11
CA PRO A 73 1.63 9.98 17.87
C PRO A 73 2.73 11.06 17.87
N GLY A 74 2.38 12.27 17.44
CA GLY A 74 3.28 13.42 17.41
C GLY A 74 4.36 13.37 16.32
N ARG A 75 4.27 12.44 15.36
CA ARG A 75 5.21 12.33 14.23
C ARG A 75 4.44 12.11 12.92
N GLU A 76 5.14 12.31 11.80
CA GLU A 76 4.60 11.94 10.49
C GLU A 76 4.35 10.43 10.42
N PRO A 77 3.25 9.98 9.81
CA PRO A 77 2.97 8.56 9.63
C PRO A 77 3.95 7.94 8.63
N VAL A 78 4.16 6.64 8.77
CA VAL A 78 5.07 5.88 7.89
C VAL A 78 4.26 4.89 7.07
N THR A 79 4.33 5.00 5.74
CA THR A 79 3.85 3.93 4.85
C THR A 79 4.74 2.72 5.03
N LEU A 80 4.18 1.57 5.43
CA LEU A 80 4.92 0.33 5.63
C LEU A 80 5.03 -0.48 4.33
N ILE A 81 3.94 -0.48 3.55
CA ILE A 81 3.86 -1.20 2.28
C ILE A 81 2.84 -0.50 1.38
N ARG A 82 3.12 -0.44 0.08
CA ARG A 82 2.23 0.19 -0.91
C ARG A 82 2.32 -0.55 -2.25
N TYR A 83 1.17 -0.97 -2.73
CA TYR A 83 0.97 -1.66 -3.99
C TYR A 83 0.60 -0.62 -5.04
N ASN A 84 1.36 -0.54 -6.12
CA ASN A 84 1.13 0.43 -7.20
C ASN A 84 0.80 -0.26 -8.52
N GLY A 85 0.09 0.48 -9.37
CA GLY A 85 -0.01 0.19 -10.79
C GLY A 85 1.28 0.47 -11.57
N CYS A 86 1.22 0.31 -12.89
CA CYS A 86 2.38 0.34 -13.79
C CYS A 86 2.52 1.65 -14.60
N ASP A 87 1.92 2.76 -14.16
CA ASP A 87 1.80 3.96 -14.99
C ASP A 87 2.99 4.94 -14.92
N HIS A 88 3.99 4.68 -14.08
CA HIS A 88 5.05 5.64 -13.80
C HIS A 88 6.44 4.99 -13.65
N PRO A 89 7.52 5.76 -13.86
CA PRO A 89 8.87 5.29 -13.61
C PRO A 89 9.16 5.20 -12.10
N HIS A 90 9.95 4.21 -11.72
CA HIS A 90 10.44 4.06 -10.35
C HIS A 90 11.76 3.29 -10.33
N GLU A 91 12.75 3.88 -9.65
CA GLU A 91 14.07 3.29 -9.44
C GLU A 91 14.33 3.09 -7.94
N ASN A 92 15.11 2.06 -7.62
CA ASN A 92 15.64 1.79 -6.30
C ASN A 92 17.07 2.35 -6.20
N PRO A 93 17.25 3.60 -5.72
CA PRO A 93 18.54 4.28 -5.80
C PRO A 93 19.66 3.68 -4.95
N ILE A 94 19.33 2.88 -3.92
CA ILE A 94 20.35 2.17 -3.14
C ILE A 94 20.81 0.91 -3.88
N GLU A 95 19.87 0.18 -4.51
CA GLU A 95 20.13 -1.07 -5.22
C GLU A 95 20.55 -0.89 -6.68
N GLY A 96 20.28 0.27 -7.27
CA GLY A 96 20.46 0.51 -8.71
C GLY A 96 19.52 -0.29 -9.59
N GLN A 97 18.36 -0.71 -9.06
CA GLN A 97 17.36 -1.50 -9.78
C GLN A 97 16.24 -0.62 -10.32
N ASP A 98 15.78 -0.89 -11.54
CA ASP A 98 14.69 -0.19 -12.19
C ASP A 98 13.44 -1.08 -12.26
N VAL A 99 12.32 -0.61 -11.72
CA VAL A 99 11.00 -1.26 -11.77
C VAL A 99 9.95 -0.37 -12.45
N SER A 100 10.42 0.57 -13.28
CA SER A 100 9.61 1.50 -14.06
C SER A 100 8.62 0.76 -14.94
N TYR A 101 7.41 1.31 -15.02
CA TYR A 101 6.33 0.82 -15.89
C TYR A 101 5.93 -0.64 -15.66
N LYS A 102 6.17 -1.15 -14.44
CA LYS A 102 5.72 -2.47 -13.98
C LYS A 102 4.80 -2.32 -12.79
N TYR A 103 3.91 -3.29 -12.57
CA TYR A 103 3.26 -3.41 -11.27
C TYR A 103 4.34 -3.68 -10.22
N HIS A 104 4.33 -2.91 -9.13
CA HIS A 104 5.38 -2.99 -8.13
C HIS A 104 4.86 -2.69 -6.72
N ILE A 105 5.50 -3.33 -5.74
CA ILE A 105 5.19 -3.20 -4.32
C ILE A 105 6.35 -2.45 -3.67
N HIS A 106 6.05 -1.25 -3.18
CA HIS A 106 6.90 -0.51 -2.27
C HIS A 106 6.88 -1.13 -0.88
N LYS A 107 8.04 -1.21 -0.21
CA LYS A 107 8.17 -1.68 1.16
C LYS A 107 9.05 -0.73 1.96
N ALA A 108 8.63 -0.41 3.18
CA ALA A 108 9.48 0.29 4.13
C ALA A 108 10.71 -0.56 4.45
N THR A 109 11.89 0.05 4.53
CA THR A 109 13.12 -0.65 4.91
C THR A 109 13.99 0.20 5.82
N GLU A 110 14.68 -0.45 6.75
CA GLU A 110 15.63 0.15 7.68
C GLU A 110 16.70 0.94 6.93
N ARG A 111 17.33 0.34 5.91
CA ARG A 111 18.39 0.98 5.12
C ARG A 111 17.94 2.27 4.41
N TYR A 112 16.69 2.36 3.96
CA TYR A 112 16.19 3.59 3.34
C TYR A 112 15.88 4.67 4.38
N ILE A 113 15.41 4.27 5.57
CA ILE A 113 15.23 5.18 6.71
C ILE A 113 16.58 5.75 7.15
N GLU A 114 17.59 4.89 7.34
CA GLU A 114 18.95 5.27 7.75
C GLU A 114 19.62 6.18 6.72
N ALA A 115 19.36 5.96 5.42
CA ALA A 115 19.83 6.82 4.35
C ALA A 115 19.07 8.15 4.23
N GLY A 116 18.11 8.45 5.12
CA GLY A 116 17.29 9.67 5.08
C GLY A 116 16.35 9.74 3.88
N ARG A 117 16.05 8.62 3.23
CA ARG A 117 15.08 8.51 2.13
C ARG A 117 13.68 8.26 2.69
N LYS A 118 12.68 8.31 1.82
CA LYS A 118 11.33 7.84 2.20
C LYS A 118 11.42 6.38 2.64
N PRO A 119 10.83 6.00 3.79
CA PRO A 119 10.93 4.64 4.30
C PRO A 119 10.58 3.60 3.23
N GLU A 120 9.49 3.81 2.50
CA GLU A 120 8.92 2.92 1.48
C GLU A 120 9.45 3.15 0.05
N HIS A 121 10.59 3.82 -0.12
CA HIS A 121 11.08 4.08 -1.47
C HIS A 121 11.51 2.80 -2.21
N PHE A 122 12.04 1.81 -1.51
CA PHE A 122 12.36 0.51 -2.11
C PHE A 122 11.11 -0.18 -2.66
N ALA A 123 11.18 -0.70 -3.89
CA ALA A 123 10.09 -1.44 -4.52
C ALA A 123 10.57 -2.71 -5.24
N ILE A 124 9.69 -3.70 -5.35
CA ILE A 124 9.93 -4.94 -6.09
C ILE A 124 8.80 -5.10 -7.12
N GLU A 125 9.15 -5.48 -8.35
CA GLU A 125 8.16 -5.85 -9.38
C GLU A 125 7.32 -7.07 -8.95
N THR A 126 6.11 -7.19 -9.47
CA THR A 126 5.19 -8.26 -9.10
C THR A 126 4.23 -8.60 -10.23
N ASP A 127 3.81 -9.86 -10.29
CA ASP A 127 2.77 -10.41 -11.17
C ASP A 127 1.50 -10.80 -10.41
N ARG A 128 1.49 -10.66 -9.07
CA ARG A 128 0.39 -11.04 -8.18
C ARG A 128 -0.93 -10.30 -8.40
N TYR A 129 -0.89 -9.19 -9.12
CA TYR A 129 -2.05 -8.36 -9.43
C TYR A 129 -1.79 -7.56 -10.70
N ASN A 130 -2.86 -7.14 -11.35
CA ASN A 130 -2.84 -6.27 -12.53
C ASN A 130 -3.87 -5.13 -12.42
N CYS A 131 -4.62 -5.03 -11.32
CA CYS A 131 -5.61 -3.98 -11.12
C CYS A 131 -5.69 -3.57 -9.65
N CYS A 132 -6.34 -2.43 -9.38
CA CYS A 132 -6.44 -1.86 -8.04
C CYS A 132 -7.15 -2.80 -7.04
N ASP A 133 -8.17 -3.54 -7.50
CA ASP A 133 -8.94 -4.44 -6.66
C ASP A 133 -8.12 -5.67 -6.27
N THR A 134 -7.43 -6.32 -7.21
CA THR A 134 -6.55 -7.48 -6.93
C THR A 134 -5.31 -7.06 -6.11
N ALA A 135 -4.79 -5.85 -6.32
CA ALA A 135 -3.74 -5.27 -5.47
C ALA A 135 -4.21 -5.08 -4.02
N LEU A 136 -5.43 -4.57 -3.83
CA LEU A 136 -6.03 -4.41 -2.51
C LEU A 136 -6.26 -5.76 -1.80
N MET A 137 -6.62 -6.82 -2.53
CA MET A 137 -6.73 -8.16 -1.95
C MET A 137 -5.39 -8.69 -1.46
N CYS A 138 -4.34 -8.55 -2.29
CA CYS A 138 -2.97 -8.91 -1.90
C CYS A 138 -2.53 -8.13 -0.65
N LEU A 139 -2.76 -6.81 -0.63
CA LEU A 139 -2.44 -5.97 0.52
C LEU A 139 -3.17 -6.41 1.80
N ILE A 140 -4.48 -6.70 1.72
CA ILE A 140 -5.28 -7.12 2.88
C ILE A 140 -4.81 -8.47 3.42
N SER A 141 -4.49 -9.41 2.53
CA SER A 141 -3.93 -10.72 2.88
C SER A 141 -2.56 -10.58 3.55
N ASP A 142 -1.62 -9.89 2.89
CA ASP A 142 -0.24 -9.74 3.37
C ASP A 142 -0.15 -8.95 4.67
N CYS A 143 -1.09 -8.01 4.89
CA CYS A 143 -1.14 -7.20 6.10
C CYS A 143 -2.04 -7.76 7.21
N ASN A 144 -2.60 -8.97 7.03
CA ASN A 144 -3.47 -9.64 7.98
C ASN A 144 -4.62 -8.72 8.49
N ILE A 145 -5.33 -8.10 7.55
CA ILE A 145 -6.39 -7.12 7.82
C ILE A 145 -7.77 -7.79 7.77
N ASN A 146 -8.46 -7.81 8.90
CA ASN A 146 -9.80 -8.36 9.05
C ASN A 146 -10.88 -7.27 9.03
N GLY A 147 -12.13 -7.68 8.77
CA GLY A 147 -13.30 -6.80 8.89
C GLY A 147 -13.67 -6.00 7.64
N LEU A 148 -13.15 -6.39 6.46
CA LEU A 148 -13.59 -5.84 5.17
C LEU A 148 -14.33 -6.89 4.35
N LYS A 149 -15.44 -6.48 3.74
CA LYS A 149 -16.02 -7.22 2.62
C LYS A 149 -15.32 -6.75 1.35
N LEU A 150 -14.51 -7.65 0.77
CA LEU A 150 -13.84 -7.41 -0.50
C LEU A 150 -14.87 -7.40 -1.66
N PRO A 151 -14.62 -6.62 -2.72
CA PRO A 151 -15.43 -6.72 -3.94
C PRO A 151 -15.35 -8.14 -4.50
N GLU A 152 -16.47 -8.64 -5.03
CA GLU A 152 -16.45 -9.86 -5.84
C GLU A 152 -15.67 -9.55 -7.13
N ILE A 153 -14.57 -10.27 -7.36
CA ILE A 153 -13.85 -10.17 -8.63
C ILE A 153 -14.67 -10.94 -9.67
N ASP A 154 -14.94 -10.29 -10.79
CA ASP A 154 -15.33 -10.99 -12.01
C ASP A 154 -14.05 -11.40 -12.74
N PRO A 155 -13.64 -12.69 -12.69
CA PRO A 155 -12.40 -13.15 -13.31
C PRO A 155 -12.42 -13.02 -14.85
N THR A 156 -13.59 -12.78 -15.46
CA THR A 156 -13.71 -12.60 -16.92
C THR A 156 -13.36 -11.19 -17.39
N ARG A 157 -13.25 -10.23 -16.47
CA ARG A 157 -13.08 -8.81 -16.78
C ARG A 157 -11.63 -8.39 -17.02
N ASP A 158 -10.67 -9.14 -16.48
CA ASP A 158 -9.23 -8.84 -16.56
C ASP A 158 -8.50 -9.64 -17.66
N TRP A 159 -9.20 -10.50 -18.42
CA TRP A 159 -8.61 -11.31 -19.51
C TRP A 159 -9.09 -10.92 -20.92
N ILE A 160 -10.00 -9.96 -21.04
CA ILE A 160 -10.48 -9.49 -22.33
C ILE A 160 -10.08 -8.03 -22.47
N ASN A 161 -8.86 -7.79 -22.96
CA ASN A 161 -8.49 -6.68 -23.84
C ASN A 161 -6.99 -6.76 -24.16
N ASP A 162 -6.58 -7.84 -24.82
CA ASP A 162 -5.45 -7.82 -25.74
C ASP A 162 -5.86 -8.70 -26.94
N ASN A 163 -6.49 -8.04 -27.91
CA ASN A 163 -6.72 -8.56 -29.25
C ASN A 163 -6.63 -7.41 -30.25
#